data_AF-A0A4R0HUM1-F1
#
_entry.id   AF-A0A4R0HUM1-F1
#
_cell.length_a   1.000
_cell.length_b   1.000
_cell.length_c   1.000
_cell.angle_alpha   90.00
_cell.angle_beta   90.00
_cell.angle_gamma   90.00
#
_symmetry.space_group_name_H-M   'P 1'
#
loop_
_entity.id
_entity.type
_entity.pdbx_description
1 polymer ?
#
loop_
_entity_poly.entity_id
_entity_poly.type
_entity_poly.pdbx_seq_one_letter_code
_entity_poly.pdbx_strand_id
1 'polypeptide(L)'
;MKKKLQLTVNKVDFYDFRYELERAVLATNREYSQQCLTRAKFLSYLLCRNLSHQYVVMFNETFSSAEIAACANANQKEKTRQFRDNFYRLKQALYL
;
A
#
# COMPACT_ATOMS: atom_id res chain seq x y z
N MET A 1 -20.25 6.65 -26.26
CA MET A 1 -18.87 6.64 -25.69
C MET A 1 -19.00 6.52 -24.17
N LYS A 2 -18.55 5.42 -23.56
CA LYS A 2 -18.54 5.28 -22.09
C LYS A 2 -17.53 6.31 -21.55
N LYS A 3 -17.98 7.31 -20.78
CA LYS A 3 -17.08 8.19 -20.02
C LYS A 3 -16.15 7.28 -19.21
N LYS A 4 -14.83 7.35 -19.43
CA LYS A 4 -13.86 6.74 -18.50
C LYS A 4 -14.17 7.37 -17.15
N LEU A 5 -14.69 6.58 -16.22
CA LEU A 5 -14.86 7.00 -14.83
C LEU A 5 -13.48 7.46 -14.35
N GLN A 6 -13.34 8.75 -14.11
CA GLN A 6 -12.12 9.31 -13.57
C GLN A 6 -12.02 8.83 -12.13
N LEU A 7 -11.15 7.84 -11.91
CA LEU A 7 -10.86 7.32 -10.57
C LEU A 7 -10.29 8.47 -9.75
N THR A 8 -11.09 8.97 -8.80
CA THR A 8 -10.69 10.09 -7.97
C THR A 8 -10.17 9.52 -6.65
N VAL A 9 -8.92 9.06 -6.67
CA VAL A 9 -8.21 8.66 -5.46
C VAL A 9 -7.54 9.89 -4.87
N ASN A 10 -7.71 10.13 -3.56
CA ASN A 10 -7.01 11.21 -2.88
C ASN A 10 -5.50 10.93 -2.92
N LYS A 11 -4.76 11.82 -3.60
CA LYS A 11 -3.30 11.67 -3.77
C LYS A 11 -2.56 11.76 -2.45
N VAL A 12 -2.99 12.62 -1.52
CA VAL A 12 -2.35 12.79 -0.22
C VAL A 12 -2.45 11.49 0.56
N ASP A 13 -3.68 11.00 0.76
CA ASP A 13 -3.93 9.74 1.48
C ASP A 13 -3.21 8.55 0.81
N PHE A 14 -3.06 8.54 -0.52
CA PHE A 14 -2.34 7.51 -1.25
C PHE A 14 -0.82 7.53 -0.97
N TYR A 15 -0.21 8.71 -0.91
CA TYR A 15 1.20 8.84 -0.56
C TYR A 15 1.43 8.59 0.93
N ASP A 16 0.49 8.96 1.80
CA ASP A 16 0.54 8.61 3.23
C ASP A 16 0.44 7.09 3.43
N PHE A 17 -0.42 6.42 2.66
CA PHE A 17 -0.50 4.95 2.65
C PHE A 17 0.85 4.32 2.31
N ARG A 18 1.49 4.79 1.24
CA ARG A 18 2.85 4.35 0.86
C ARG A 18 3.84 4.56 2.00
N TYR A 19 3.83 5.76 2.58
CA TYR A 19 4.78 6.16 3.61
C TYR A 19 4.66 5.29 4.86
N GLU A 20 3.43 5.01 5.31
CA GLU A 20 3.20 4.11 6.45
C GLU A 20 3.63 2.67 6.15
N LEU A 21 3.41 2.16 4.92
CA LEU A 21 3.94 0.85 4.53
C LEU A 21 5.48 0.80 4.53
N GLU A 22 6.14 1.83 4.00
CA GLU A 22 7.61 1.91 4.03
C GLU A 22 8.13 1.95 5.46
N ARG A 23 7.51 2.73 6.35
CA ARG A 23 7.88 2.78 7.78
C ARG A 23 7.67 1.44 8.46
N ALA A 24 6.58 0.74 8.17
CA ALA A 24 6.32 -0.59 8.71
C ALA A 24 7.41 -1.60 8.36
N VAL A 25 7.81 -1.61 7.08
CA VAL A 25 8.84 -2.53 6.56
C VAL A 25 10.24 -2.21 7.10
N LEU A 26 10.54 -0.92 7.28
CA LEU A 26 11.85 -0.44 7.74
C LEU A 26 11.99 -0.35 9.26
N ALA A 27 10.90 -0.55 9.99
CA ALA A 27 10.89 -0.50 11.44
C ALA A 27 11.82 -1.58 12.04
N THR A 28 12.66 -1.16 12.99
CA THR A 28 13.46 -2.07 13.83
C THR A 28 12.72 -2.53 15.08
N ASN A 29 11.63 -1.83 15.44
CA ASN A 29 10.74 -2.16 16.55
C ASN A 29 9.42 -2.74 16.00
N ARG A 30 9.05 -3.93 16.49
CA ARG A 30 7.81 -4.63 16.13
C ARG A 30 6.54 -3.81 16.45
N GLU A 31 6.49 -3.15 17.61
CA GLU A 31 5.33 -2.36 18.00
C GLU A 31 5.12 -1.20 17.03
N TYR A 32 6.19 -0.47 16.72
CA TYR A 32 6.14 0.63 15.76
C TYR A 32 5.78 0.15 14.35
N SER A 33 6.31 -1.00 13.93
CA SER A 33 5.92 -1.65 12.67
C SER A 33 4.42 -1.91 12.61
N GLN A 34 3.85 -2.51 13.67
CA GLN A 34 2.41 -2.77 13.76
C GLN A 34 1.58 -1.50 13.75
N GLN A 35 1.98 -0.44 14.47
CA GLN A 35 1.27 0.84 14.43
C GLN A 35 1.22 1.41 13.00
N CYS A 36 2.32 1.33 12.25
CA CYS A 36 2.36 1.79 10.86
C CYS A 36 1.45 0.93 9.96
N LEU A 37 1.47 -0.40 10.11
CA LEU A 37 0.55 -1.30 9.40
C LEU A 37 -0.92 -0.99 9.72
N THR A 38 -1.26 -0.71 10.98
CA THR A 38 -2.62 -0.32 11.36
C THR A 38 -3.06 0.96 10.66
N ARG A 39 -2.21 2.00 10.62
CA ARG A 39 -2.51 3.26 9.91
C ARG A 39 -2.65 3.04 8.40
N ALA A 40 -1.74 2.28 7.79
CA ALA A 40 -1.81 1.94 6.38
C ALA A 40 -3.09 1.16 6.03
N LYS A 41 -3.52 0.24 6.91
CA LYS A 41 -4.77 -0.50 6.73
C LYS A 41 -5.99 0.41 6.78
N PHE A 42 -6.01 1.39 7.69
CA PHE A 42 -7.08 2.38 7.74
C PHE A 42 -7.12 3.24 6.46
N LEU A 43 -5.97 3.71 5.99
CA LEU A 43 -5.86 4.48 4.75
C LEU A 43 -6.31 3.65 3.53
N SER A 44 -5.93 2.37 3.45
CA SER A 44 -6.37 1.51 2.33
C SER A 44 -7.89 1.36 2.29
N TYR A 45 -8.56 1.23 3.43
CA TYR A 45 -10.03 1.22 3.48
C TYR A 45 -10.63 2.53 2.94
N LEU A 46 -10.09 3.69 3.36
CA LEU A 46 -10.58 5.00 2.91
C LEU A 46 -10.40 5.20 1.40
N LEU A 47 -9.24 4.81 0.88
CA LEU A 47 -8.87 4.90 -0.54
C LEU A 47 -9.70 3.97 -1.42
N CYS A 48 -10.12 2.81 -0.90
CA CYS A 48 -10.86 1.80 -1.64
C CYS A 48 -12.37 2.04 -1.75
N ARG A 49 -12.96 2.95 -0.96
CA ARG A 49 -14.44 3.05 -0.78
C ARG A 49 -15.26 3.10 -2.06
N ASN A 50 -14.76 3.75 -3.11
CA ASN A 50 -15.47 3.94 -4.37
C ASN A 50 -14.74 3.31 -5.56
N LEU A 51 -13.79 2.41 -5.31
CA LEU A 51 -13.03 1.73 -6.35
C LEU A 51 -13.69 0.39 -6.70
N SER A 52 -13.51 -0.05 -7.95
CA SER A 52 -13.92 -1.40 -8.33
C SER A 52 -13.06 -2.44 -7.62
N HIS A 53 -13.62 -3.64 -7.45
CA HIS A 53 -13.01 -4.75 -6.71
C HIS A 53 -11.56 -5.03 -7.12
N GLN A 54 -11.22 -4.90 -8.41
CA GLN A 54 -9.84 -5.11 -8.90
C GLN A 54 -8.82 -4.21 -8.19
N TYR A 55 -9.15 -2.95 -7.91
CA TYR A 55 -8.23 -2.04 -7.22
C TYR A 55 -8.13 -2.37 -5.74
N VAL A 56 -9.23 -2.82 -5.12
CA VAL A 56 -9.24 -3.31 -3.73
C VAL A 56 -8.29 -4.50 -3.57
N VAL A 57 -8.32 -5.42 -4.54
CA VAL A 57 -7.37 -6.55 -4.59
C VAL A 57 -5.93 -6.04 -4.67
N MET A 58 -5.63 -5.07 -5.55
CA MET A 58 -4.27 -4.51 -5.65
C MET A 58 -3.81 -3.79 -4.39
N PHE A 59 -4.70 -3.06 -3.69
CA PHE A 59 -4.40 -2.47 -2.38
C PHE A 59 -4.08 -3.55 -1.33
N ASN A 60 -4.87 -4.62 -1.29
CA ASN A 60 -4.63 -5.75 -0.39
C ASN A 60 -3.32 -6.47 -0.71
N GLU A 61 -3.01 -6.74 -1.98
CA GLU A 61 -1.74 -7.34 -2.40
C GLU A 61 -0.55 -6.48 -1.97
N THR A 62 -0.65 -5.16 -2.16
CA THR A 62 0.37 -4.20 -1.74
C THR A 62 0.55 -4.23 -0.22
N PHE A 63 -0.55 -4.18 0.53
CA PHE A 63 -0.53 -4.26 1.99
C PHE A 63 0.07 -5.57 2.51
N SER A 64 -0.41 -6.72 2.02
CA SER A 64 0.05 -8.05 2.46
C SER A 64 1.53 -8.24 2.17
N SER A 65 2.03 -7.76 1.02
CA SER A 65 3.46 -7.84 0.72
C SER A 65 4.32 -7.02 1.71
N ALA A 66 3.84 -5.87 2.16
CA ALA A 66 4.50 -5.08 3.19
C ALA A 66 4.40 -5.72 4.58
N GLU A 67 3.27 -6.33 4.92
CA GLU A 67 3.09 -7.08 6.18
C GLU A 67 4.05 -8.27 6.29
N ILE A 68 4.17 -9.06 5.20
CA ILE A 68 5.14 -10.16 5.11
C ILE A 68 6.57 -9.64 5.24
N ALA A 69 6.90 -8.55 4.54
CA ALA A 69 8.23 -7.96 4.59
C ALA A 69 8.61 -7.40 5.97
N ALA A 70 7.65 -6.80 6.68
CA ALA A 70 7.81 -6.34 8.06
C ALA A 70 8.14 -7.49 9.02
N CYS A 71 7.55 -8.67 8.80
CA CYS A 71 7.77 -9.87 9.60
C CYS A 71 9.00 -10.70 9.18
N ALA A 72 9.56 -10.46 7.98
CA ALA A 72 10.66 -11.28 7.46
C ALA A 72 12.00 -10.99 8.16
N ASN A 73 12.82 -12.03 8.34
CA ASN A 73 14.24 -11.90 8.73
C ASN A 73 15.15 -11.86 7.49
N ALA A 74 14.83 -11.01 6.52
CA ALA A 74 15.60 -10.81 5.29
C ALA A 74 16.36 -9.47 5.31
N ASN A 75 17.31 -9.28 4.39
CA ASN A 75 17.98 -7.98 4.25
C ASN A 75 16.97 -6.91 3.78
N GLN A 76 17.25 -5.64 4.11
CA GLN A 76 16.35 -4.51 3.85
C GLN A 76 16.03 -4.29 2.36
N LYS A 77 16.97 -4.66 1.47
CA LYS A 77 16.81 -4.51 0.01
C LYS A 77 15.81 -5.52 -0.54
N GLU A 78 15.83 -6.76 -0.04
CA GLU A 78 14.85 -7.78 -0.36
C GLU A 78 13.48 -7.49 0.27
N LYS A 79 13.46 -7.05 1.53
CA LYS A 79 12.22 -6.66 2.23
C LYS A 79 11.40 -5.64 1.43
N THR A 80 12.07 -4.66 0.84
CA THR A 80 11.38 -3.55 0.17
C THR A 80 11.04 -3.81 -1.30
N ARG A 81 11.65 -4.81 -1.95
CA ARG A 81 11.49 -5.02 -3.40
C ARG A 81 10.06 -5.38 -3.79
N GLN A 82 9.49 -6.42 -3.19
CA GLN A 82 8.16 -6.93 -3.55
C GLN A 82 7.06 -5.89 -3.33
N PHE A 83 7.09 -5.21 -2.17
CA PHE A 83 6.13 -4.14 -1.88
C PHE A 83 6.29 -2.97 -2.87
N ARG A 84 7.52 -2.57 -3.25
CA ARG A 84 7.74 -1.49 -4.22
C ARG A 84 7.19 -1.83 -5.60
N ASP A 85 7.39 -3.06 -6.05
CA ASP A 85 6.88 -3.52 -7.34
C ASP A 85 5.34 -3.52 -7.35
N ASN A 86 4.71 -4.01 -6.28
CA ASN A 86 3.25 -3.97 -6.11
C ASN A 86 2.71 -2.53 -6.03
N PHE A 87 3.38 -1.67 -5.28
CA PHE A 87 3.00 -0.26 -5.18
C PHE A 87 3.11 0.47 -6.52
N TYR A 88 4.16 0.19 -7.31
CA TYR A 88 4.33 0.76 -8.65
C TYR A 88 3.19 0.34 -9.58
N ARG A 89 2.82 -0.95 -9.58
CA ARG A 89 1.67 -1.47 -10.34
C ARG A 89 0.36 -0.80 -9.92
N LEU A 90 0.14 -0.64 -8.62
CA LEU A 90 -1.04 0.05 -8.07
C LEU A 90 -1.08 1.52 -8.49
N LYS A 91 0.04 2.23 -8.39
CA LYS A 91 0.17 3.63 -8.81
C LYS A 91 -0.16 3.80 -10.30
N GLN A 92 0.39 2.94 -11.17
CA GLN A 92 0.09 2.96 -12.60
C GLN A 92 -1.39 2.69 -12.89
N ALA A 93 -1.98 1.70 -12.23
CA ALA A 93 -3.39 1.33 -12.43
C ALA A 93 -4.34 2.46 -12.02
N LEU A 94 -3.95 3.27 -11.04
CA LEU A 94 -4.71 4.44 -10.57
C LEU A 94 -4.41 5.72 -11.38
N TYR A 95 -3.51 5.67 -12.38
CA TYR A 95 -3.03 6.84 -13.13
C TYR A 95 -2.47 7.96 -12.22
N LEU A 96 -1.72 7.57 -11.19
CA LEU A 96 -1.10 8.47 -10.20
C LEU A 96 0.41 8.62 -10.38
#